data_AF-A0A2P8HC08-F1
#
_entry.id   AF-A0A2P8HC08-F1
#
_cell.length_a   1.000
_cell.length_b   1.000
_cell.length_c   1.000
_cell.angle_alpha   90.00
_cell.angle_beta   90.00
_cell.angle_gamma   90.00
#
_symmetry.space_group_name_H-M   'P 1'
#
loop_
_entity.id
_entity.type
_entity.pdbx_description
1 polymer ?
#
loop_
_entity_poly.entity_id
_entity_poly.type
_entity_poly.pdbx_seq_one_letter_code
_entity_poly.pdbx_strand_id
1 'polypeptide(L)'
;MKRVMIIGAGKIGETAAFLLQQSGDYQVTLADSNEALLQKCTDEGIRKTKLDVNNATELEQALEAQDMVLSACPFFLNVKIATAAAKAQTHYFDLTEDVATTNAIREIASKANVSFMPQCGLAPGFISIAAFDIAKQFDTLDAVRLRVGALPQFPTNSLMYNLTWSTDGLINEYCNPCDAIYEGERKEVMPMEGYERFALDGVEYEAFNTSGGLGALAEILEDKVYNLDYKTVRYPGHCSLMKVLLNELKLNKKRDLLKEIMEDSIPFTPQDVVLVFVSVSGMVNGRSVQRSYSRKIYNQEIAGKDFTAIQLTTAGAACAVIDLHAKGKLPASGFVRQEDVEFKDLINNRFAVYYN
;
A
#
# COMPACT_ATOMS: atom_id res chain seq x y z
N MET A 1 -26.70 4.73 -3.76
CA MET A 1 -25.37 5.34 -3.63
C MET A 1 -24.76 4.84 -2.33
N LYS A 2 -23.56 4.25 -2.36
CA LYS A 2 -22.92 3.72 -1.15
C LYS A 2 -22.25 4.85 -0.36
N ARG A 3 -22.29 4.79 0.96
CA ARG A 3 -21.70 5.79 1.87
C ARG A 3 -20.32 5.31 2.31
N VAL A 4 -19.30 6.09 2.00
CA VAL A 4 -17.90 5.78 2.31
C VAL A 4 -17.32 6.89 3.15
N MET A 5 -16.83 6.54 4.33
CA MET A 5 -16.00 7.44 5.13
C MET A 5 -14.53 7.17 4.87
N ILE A 6 -13.75 8.22 4.68
CA ILE A 6 -12.30 8.15 4.58
C ILE A 6 -11.74 8.90 5.77
N ILE A 7 -10.99 8.21 6.62
CA ILE A 7 -10.39 8.78 7.82
C ILE A 7 -8.92 9.05 7.52
N GLY A 8 -8.50 10.31 7.64
CA GLY A 8 -7.20 10.83 7.24
C GLY A 8 -7.31 11.71 5.98
N ALA A 9 -7.24 13.03 6.17
CA ALA A 9 -7.24 14.04 5.10
C ALA A 9 -5.82 14.39 4.61
N GLY A 10 -4.90 13.41 4.68
CA GLY A 10 -3.61 13.49 4.02
C GLY A 10 -3.73 13.27 2.51
N LYS A 11 -2.59 13.32 1.82
CA LYS A 11 -2.51 13.24 0.34
C LYS A 11 -3.25 12.04 -0.25
N ILE A 12 -3.10 10.85 0.34
CA ILE A 12 -3.74 9.63 -0.17
C ILE A 12 -5.24 9.62 0.13
N GLY A 13 -5.65 9.98 1.35
CA GLY A 13 -7.07 9.99 1.72
C GLY A 13 -7.87 11.04 0.95
N GLU A 14 -7.31 12.23 0.72
CA GLU A 14 -7.90 13.24 -0.15
C GLU A 14 -8.02 12.74 -1.60
N THR A 15 -6.99 12.06 -2.12
CA THR A 15 -7.02 11.48 -3.47
C THR A 15 -8.13 10.41 -3.58
N ALA A 16 -8.22 9.50 -2.61
CA ALA A 16 -9.26 8.48 -2.60
C ALA A 16 -10.66 9.11 -2.51
N ALA A 17 -10.81 10.18 -1.71
CA ALA A 17 -12.06 10.91 -1.58
C ALA A 17 -12.48 11.55 -2.91
N PHE A 18 -11.54 12.20 -3.59
CA PHE A 18 -11.72 12.78 -4.90
C PHE A 18 -12.12 11.73 -5.93
N LEU A 19 -11.36 10.62 -6.04
CA LEU A 19 -11.64 9.56 -7.02
C LEU A 19 -13.03 8.96 -6.83
N LEU A 20 -13.39 8.56 -5.60
CA LEU A 20 -14.71 7.99 -5.32
C LEU A 20 -15.83 9.01 -5.59
N GLN A 21 -15.66 10.27 -5.20
CA GLN A 21 -16.67 11.31 -5.43
C GLN A 21 -16.87 11.61 -6.92
N GLN A 22 -15.79 11.71 -7.70
CA GLN A 22 -15.85 11.98 -9.14
C GLN A 22 -16.58 10.90 -9.93
N SER A 23 -16.63 9.67 -9.39
CA SER A 23 -17.34 8.56 -10.04
C SER A 23 -18.87 8.69 -10.02
N GLY A 24 -19.43 9.51 -9.12
CA GLY A 24 -20.87 9.71 -8.95
C GLY A 24 -21.64 8.61 -8.22
N ASP A 25 -21.01 7.47 -7.92
CA ASP A 25 -21.68 6.31 -7.28
C ASP A 25 -21.55 6.25 -5.75
N TYR A 26 -20.75 7.17 -5.18
CA TYR A 26 -20.41 7.20 -3.76
C TYR A 26 -20.75 8.54 -3.11
N GLN A 27 -21.32 8.47 -1.91
CA GLN A 27 -21.40 9.58 -1.00
C GLN A 27 -20.18 9.52 -0.09
N VAL A 28 -19.27 10.46 -0.25
CA VAL A 28 -17.98 10.46 0.44
C VAL A 28 -17.99 11.44 1.62
N THR A 29 -17.53 10.96 2.77
CA THR A 29 -17.20 11.79 3.94
C THR A 29 -15.70 11.69 4.22
N LEU A 30 -14.97 12.80 4.14
CA LEU A 30 -13.58 12.92 4.55
C LEU A 30 -13.51 13.38 6.01
N ALA A 31 -12.79 12.63 6.84
CA ALA A 31 -12.68 12.86 8.27
C ALA A 31 -11.21 13.05 8.69
N ASP A 32 -10.92 14.04 9.52
CA ASP A 32 -9.60 14.23 10.13
C ASP A 32 -9.72 15.00 11.45
N SER A 33 -8.76 14.80 12.35
CA SER A 33 -8.64 15.57 13.60
C SER A 33 -8.14 17.01 13.35
N ASN A 34 -7.38 17.20 12.26
CA ASN A 34 -6.78 18.45 11.85
C ASN A 34 -7.69 19.17 10.83
N GLU A 35 -8.39 20.18 11.31
CA GLU A 35 -9.30 20.99 10.50
C GLU A 35 -8.59 21.72 9.35
N ALA A 36 -7.32 22.09 9.51
CA ALA A 36 -6.56 22.73 8.44
C ALA A 36 -6.28 21.79 7.26
N LEU A 37 -6.21 20.46 7.48
CA LEU A 37 -6.13 19.50 6.40
C LEU A 37 -7.47 19.38 5.67
N LEU A 38 -8.59 19.34 6.40
CA LEU A 38 -9.93 19.29 5.80
C LEU A 38 -10.22 20.52 4.93
N GLN A 39 -9.73 21.70 5.32
CA GLN A 39 -9.90 22.94 4.56
C GLN A 39 -9.14 22.96 3.22
N LYS A 40 -8.10 22.12 3.06
CA LYS A 40 -7.37 21.99 1.78
C LYS A 40 -8.19 21.29 0.71
N CYS A 41 -9.04 20.34 1.12
CA CYS A 41 -9.99 19.73 0.21
C CYS A 41 -11.04 20.78 -0.18
N THR A 42 -11.05 21.21 -1.44
CA THR A 42 -11.98 22.23 -1.96
C THR A 42 -13.18 21.64 -2.69
N ASP A 43 -13.26 20.32 -2.82
CA ASP A 43 -14.35 19.65 -3.55
C ASP A 43 -15.69 19.77 -2.81
N GLU A 44 -16.65 20.46 -3.43
CA GLU A 44 -17.98 20.70 -2.85
C GLU A 44 -18.82 19.42 -2.68
N GLY A 45 -18.50 18.38 -3.47
CA GLY A 45 -19.19 17.08 -3.40
C GLY A 45 -18.72 16.17 -2.26
N ILE A 46 -17.67 16.54 -1.53
CA ILE A 46 -17.10 15.76 -0.43
C ILE A 46 -17.55 16.35 0.90
N ARG A 47 -18.26 15.56 1.71
CA ARG A 47 -18.60 15.96 3.08
C ARG A 47 -17.34 15.95 3.93
N LYS A 48 -17.19 16.92 4.82
CA LYS A 48 -16.03 17.02 5.70
C LYS A 48 -16.49 16.96 7.15
N THR A 49 -15.78 16.21 7.97
CA THR A 49 -16.10 16.12 9.39
C THR A 49 -14.82 16.12 10.22
N LYS A 50 -14.79 16.91 11.29
CA LYS A 50 -13.70 16.83 12.25
C LYS A 50 -13.93 15.59 13.09
N LEU A 51 -12.93 14.72 13.19
CA LEU A 51 -13.02 13.47 13.93
C LEU A 51 -11.66 13.11 14.52
N ASP A 52 -11.59 13.00 15.85
CA ASP A 52 -10.43 12.41 16.52
C ASP A 52 -10.65 10.92 16.74
N VAL A 53 -9.82 10.09 16.10
CA VAL A 53 -9.89 8.62 16.23
C VAL A 53 -9.60 8.11 17.65
N ASN A 54 -9.06 8.96 18.52
CA ASN A 54 -8.88 8.64 19.94
C ASN A 54 -10.18 8.77 20.74
N ASN A 55 -11.19 9.48 20.22
CA ASN A 55 -12.52 9.53 20.81
C ASN A 55 -13.36 8.34 20.31
N ALA A 56 -13.27 7.22 21.03
CA ALA A 56 -13.91 5.97 20.61
C ALA A 56 -15.42 6.09 20.38
N THR A 57 -16.12 6.87 21.21
CA THR A 57 -17.58 7.06 21.09
C THR A 57 -17.93 7.82 19.81
N GLU A 58 -17.22 8.92 19.53
CA GLU A 58 -17.45 9.74 18.35
C GLU A 58 -17.10 8.98 17.06
N LEU A 59 -16.01 8.20 17.10
CA LEU A 59 -15.60 7.34 16.00
C LEU A 59 -16.65 6.27 15.69
N GLU A 60 -17.19 5.59 16.70
CA GLU A 60 -18.24 4.58 16.52
C GLU A 60 -19.51 5.21 15.92
N GLN A 61 -19.98 6.33 16.49
CA GLN A 61 -21.16 7.05 16.00
C GLN A 61 -20.99 7.56 14.55
N ALA A 62 -19.80 8.04 14.20
CA ALA A 62 -19.52 8.51 12.85
C ALA A 62 -19.62 7.36 11.82
N LEU A 63 -19.22 6.15 12.22
CA LEU A 63 -19.20 4.96 11.37
C LEU A 63 -20.57 4.29 11.22
N GLU A 64 -21.46 4.36 12.22
CA GLU A 64 -22.83 3.80 12.14
C GLU A 64 -23.62 4.29 10.91
N ALA A 65 -23.34 5.51 10.46
CA ALA A 65 -23.98 6.10 9.29
C ALA A 65 -23.30 5.74 7.95
N GLN A 66 -22.30 4.85 7.94
CA GLN A 66 -21.50 4.52 6.76
C GLN A 66 -21.66 3.05 6.38
N ASP A 67 -21.52 2.77 5.08
CA ASP A 67 -21.48 1.40 4.60
C ASP A 67 -20.04 0.85 4.65
N MET A 68 -19.06 1.71 4.37
CA MET A 68 -17.64 1.36 4.29
C MET A 68 -16.77 2.46 4.92
N VAL A 69 -15.62 2.07 5.45
CA VAL A 69 -14.57 2.98 5.90
C VAL A 69 -13.23 2.62 5.27
N LEU A 70 -12.52 3.63 4.78
CA LEU A 70 -11.11 3.54 4.39
C LEU A 70 -10.27 4.30 5.42
N SER A 71 -9.38 3.59 6.13
CA SER A 71 -8.34 4.22 6.93
C SER A 71 -7.16 4.62 6.05
N ALA A 72 -6.97 5.93 5.89
CA ALA A 72 -5.78 6.55 5.31
C ALA A 72 -4.91 7.24 6.38
N CYS A 73 -5.05 6.82 7.64
CA CYS A 73 -4.29 7.30 8.79
C CYS A 73 -2.92 6.60 8.91
N PRO A 74 -2.01 7.12 9.75
CA PRO A 74 -0.85 6.37 10.22
C PRO A 74 -1.23 5.00 10.79
N PHE A 75 -0.42 3.98 10.48
CA PHE A 75 -0.73 2.56 10.77
C PHE A 75 -1.12 2.29 12.23
N PHE A 76 -0.49 2.98 13.19
CA PHE A 76 -0.75 2.81 14.62
C PHE A 76 -2.17 3.20 15.07
N LEU A 77 -2.96 3.84 14.21
CA LEU A 77 -4.37 4.20 14.47
C LEU A 77 -5.35 3.16 13.92
N ASN A 78 -4.92 2.28 13.02
CA ASN A 78 -5.80 1.39 12.28
C ASN A 78 -6.54 0.38 13.17
N VAL A 79 -5.91 -0.12 14.23
CA VAL A 79 -6.56 -1.06 15.18
C VAL A 79 -7.79 -0.41 15.84
N LYS A 80 -7.71 0.88 16.19
CA LYS A 80 -8.83 1.63 16.78
C LYS A 80 -9.98 1.77 15.79
N ILE A 81 -9.65 2.14 14.55
CA ILE A 81 -10.63 2.31 13.47
C ILE A 81 -11.27 0.97 13.11
N ALA A 82 -10.49 -0.10 12.96
CA ALA A 82 -10.98 -1.44 12.70
C ALA A 82 -11.92 -1.94 13.81
N THR A 83 -11.56 -1.68 15.07
CA THR A 83 -12.40 -2.03 16.22
C THR A 83 -13.73 -1.29 16.19
N ALA A 84 -13.71 0.02 15.89
CA ALA A 84 -14.95 0.80 15.78
C ALA A 84 -15.80 0.36 14.58
N ALA A 85 -15.19 0.05 13.44
CA ALA A 85 -15.86 -0.48 12.26
C ALA A 85 -16.56 -1.82 12.55
N ALA A 86 -15.91 -2.71 13.31
CA ALA A 86 -16.51 -3.99 13.72
C ALA A 86 -17.76 -3.77 14.57
N LYS A 87 -17.73 -2.82 15.52
CA LYS A 87 -18.90 -2.50 16.36
C LYS A 87 -20.03 -1.86 15.56
N ALA A 88 -19.69 -0.89 14.71
CA ALA A 88 -20.64 -0.15 13.88
C ALA A 88 -21.20 -0.99 12.71
N GLN A 89 -20.70 -2.23 12.51
CA GLN A 89 -21.03 -3.08 11.36
C GLN A 89 -20.74 -2.37 10.02
N THR A 90 -19.58 -1.72 9.96
CA THR A 90 -19.08 -1.02 8.77
C THR A 90 -17.94 -1.82 8.15
N HIS A 91 -17.99 -2.05 6.83
CA HIS A 91 -16.92 -2.74 6.12
C HIS A 91 -15.61 -1.93 6.17
N TYR A 92 -14.49 -2.59 6.45
CA TYR A 92 -13.21 -1.94 6.74
C TYR A 92 -12.18 -2.16 5.65
N PHE A 93 -11.51 -1.07 5.25
CA PHE A 93 -10.37 -1.06 4.33
C PHE A 93 -9.25 -0.20 4.92
N ASP A 94 -7.99 -0.54 4.63
CA ASP A 94 -6.85 0.31 4.96
C ASP A 94 -5.70 0.18 3.97
N LEU A 95 -4.62 0.92 4.22
CA LEU A 95 -3.43 0.97 3.38
C LEU A 95 -2.17 0.46 4.09
N THR A 96 -2.30 -0.19 5.25
CA THR A 96 -1.14 -0.38 6.13
C THR A 96 -0.14 -1.40 5.60
N GLU A 97 1.13 -1.06 5.72
CA GLU A 97 2.27 -1.95 5.56
C GLU A 97 2.64 -2.67 6.87
N ASP A 98 2.10 -2.22 8.01
CA ASP A 98 2.51 -2.70 9.32
C ASP A 98 1.94 -4.10 9.62
N VAL A 99 2.83 -5.07 9.80
CA VAL A 99 2.50 -6.48 9.99
C VAL A 99 1.77 -6.70 11.31
N ALA A 100 2.21 -6.04 12.40
CA ALA A 100 1.58 -6.18 13.71
C ALA A 100 0.13 -5.66 13.69
N THR A 101 -0.07 -4.51 13.06
CA THR A 101 -1.40 -3.92 12.82
C THR A 101 -2.28 -4.86 12.00
N THR A 102 -1.75 -5.42 10.91
CA THR A 102 -2.49 -6.37 10.05
C THR A 102 -2.92 -7.62 10.83
N ASN A 103 -2.06 -8.16 11.68
CA ASN A 103 -2.39 -9.32 12.53
C ASN A 103 -3.49 -8.99 13.54
N ALA A 104 -3.44 -7.82 14.18
CA ALA A 104 -4.51 -7.37 15.08
C ALA A 104 -5.86 -7.20 14.34
N ILE A 105 -5.83 -6.66 13.11
CA ILE A 105 -7.03 -6.54 12.26
C ILE A 105 -7.58 -7.92 11.89
N ARG A 106 -6.71 -8.91 11.60
CA ARG A 106 -7.12 -10.29 11.34
C ARG A 106 -7.87 -10.91 12.52
N GLU A 107 -7.43 -10.66 13.75
CA GLU A 107 -8.12 -11.11 14.95
C GLU A 107 -9.50 -10.46 15.11
N ILE A 108 -9.61 -9.15 14.85
CA ILE A 108 -10.90 -8.43 14.85
C ILE A 108 -11.84 -9.02 13.81
N ALA A 109 -11.35 -9.20 12.58
CA ALA A 109 -12.10 -9.70 11.44
C ALA A 109 -12.67 -11.10 11.67
N SER A 110 -11.96 -11.96 12.42
CA SER A 110 -12.41 -13.32 12.72
C SER A 110 -13.74 -13.40 13.50
N LYS A 111 -14.15 -12.29 14.12
CA LYS A 111 -15.38 -12.17 14.94
C LYS A 111 -16.41 -11.23 14.33
N ALA A 112 -16.12 -10.63 13.18
CA ALA A 112 -16.96 -9.61 12.56
C ALA A 112 -17.91 -10.20 11.51
N ASN A 113 -19.12 -9.63 11.41
CA ASN A 113 -20.10 -9.99 10.37
C ASN A 113 -19.92 -9.18 9.08
N VAL A 114 -18.96 -8.25 9.06
CA VAL A 114 -18.60 -7.42 7.92
C VAL A 114 -17.18 -7.73 7.48
N SER A 115 -16.85 -7.37 6.25
CA SER A 115 -15.54 -7.62 5.66
C SER A 115 -14.47 -6.65 6.19
N PHE A 116 -13.27 -7.18 6.34
CA PHE A 116 -12.06 -6.45 6.71
C PHE A 116 -11.00 -6.79 5.68
N MET A 117 -10.62 -5.79 4.89
CA MET A 117 -9.60 -5.92 3.86
C MET A 117 -8.49 -4.90 4.15
N PRO A 118 -7.50 -5.23 4.98
CA PRO A 118 -6.34 -4.36 5.13
C PRO A 118 -5.48 -4.41 3.86
N GLN A 119 -4.50 -3.52 3.78
CA GLN A 119 -3.44 -3.57 2.77
C GLN A 119 -3.94 -3.41 1.32
N CYS A 120 -4.83 -2.45 1.10
CA CYS A 120 -5.51 -2.22 -0.19
C CYS A 120 -4.77 -1.27 -1.14
N GLY A 121 -3.54 -0.89 -0.82
CA GLY A 121 -2.79 0.15 -1.53
C GLY A 121 -2.01 -0.36 -2.75
N LEU A 122 -0.86 0.26 -2.98
CA LEU A 122 0.07 -0.15 -4.02
C LEU A 122 0.87 -1.40 -3.61
N ALA A 123 1.59 -1.28 -2.49
CA ALA A 123 2.44 -2.30 -1.91
C ALA A 123 2.52 -2.04 -0.39
N PRO A 124 1.87 -2.87 0.45
CA PRO A 124 1.04 -4.01 0.05
C PRO A 124 -0.28 -3.60 -0.64
N GLY A 125 -0.83 -4.50 -1.47
CA GLY A 125 -2.06 -4.31 -2.25
C GLY A 125 -1.91 -4.78 -3.69
N PHE A 126 -1.95 -3.84 -4.64
CA PHE A 126 -1.87 -4.13 -6.09
C PHE A 126 -0.74 -5.11 -6.46
N ILE A 127 0.45 -4.94 -5.86
CA ILE A 127 1.62 -5.77 -6.20
C ILE A 127 1.39 -7.27 -5.94
N SER A 128 0.77 -7.64 -4.82
CA SER A 128 0.55 -9.04 -4.48
C SER A 128 -0.57 -9.64 -5.33
N ILE A 129 -1.60 -8.85 -5.66
CA ILE A 129 -2.67 -9.26 -6.59
C ILE A 129 -2.07 -9.62 -7.95
N ALA A 130 -1.23 -8.74 -8.50
CA ALA A 130 -0.57 -8.97 -9.79
C ALA A 130 0.41 -10.17 -9.74
N ALA A 131 1.19 -10.30 -8.65
CA ALA A 131 2.12 -11.41 -8.50
C ALA A 131 1.43 -12.76 -8.37
N PHE A 132 0.35 -12.82 -7.58
CA PHE A 132 -0.42 -14.03 -7.40
C PHE A 132 -1.12 -14.47 -8.70
N ASP A 133 -1.64 -13.53 -9.48
CA ASP A 133 -2.23 -13.83 -10.79
C ASP A 133 -1.26 -14.50 -11.75
N ILE A 134 0.00 -14.03 -11.78
CA ILE A 134 1.05 -14.63 -12.60
C ILE A 134 1.46 -16.00 -12.04
N ALA A 135 1.62 -16.10 -10.71
CA ALA A 135 2.04 -17.34 -10.04
C ALA A 135 1.08 -18.51 -10.31
N LYS A 136 -0.24 -18.26 -10.37
CA LYS A 136 -1.27 -19.26 -10.70
C LYS A 136 -1.11 -19.90 -12.09
N GLN A 137 -0.26 -19.34 -12.96
CA GLN A 137 -0.10 -19.79 -14.35
C GLN A 137 1.04 -20.81 -14.53
N PHE A 138 1.70 -21.22 -13.44
CA PHE A 138 2.82 -22.14 -13.44
C PHE A 138 2.44 -23.50 -12.83
N ASP A 139 3.05 -24.57 -13.34
CA ASP A 139 2.89 -25.92 -12.80
C ASP A 139 3.67 -26.07 -11.48
N THR A 140 4.88 -25.51 -11.43
CA THR A 140 5.72 -25.40 -10.23
C THR A 140 6.41 -24.05 -10.20
N LEU A 141 6.57 -23.45 -9.02
CA LEU A 141 7.20 -22.14 -8.85
C LEU A 141 8.63 -22.28 -8.33
N ASP A 142 9.58 -21.66 -9.03
CA ASP A 142 10.97 -21.54 -8.60
C ASP A 142 11.19 -20.21 -7.86
N ALA A 143 10.83 -19.09 -8.48
CA ALA A 143 10.94 -17.78 -7.83
C ALA A 143 9.73 -16.88 -8.12
N VAL A 144 9.31 -16.13 -7.11
CA VAL A 144 8.33 -15.03 -7.23
C VAL A 144 8.97 -13.78 -6.62
N ARG A 145 9.23 -12.76 -7.45
CA ARG A 145 9.95 -11.54 -7.04
C ARG A 145 9.08 -10.32 -7.25
N LEU A 146 8.85 -9.57 -6.18
CA LEU A 146 8.05 -8.35 -6.18
C LEU A 146 8.97 -7.14 -5.96
N ARG A 147 8.95 -6.17 -6.87
CA ARG A 147 9.81 -4.98 -6.85
C ARG A 147 8.96 -3.73 -7.03
N VAL A 148 8.96 -2.86 -6.02
CA VAL A 148 8.16 -1.62 -6.06
C VAL A 148 9.00 -0.44 -5.62
N GLY A 149 8.89 0.68 -6.33
CA GLY A 149 9.54 1.93 -5.93
C GLY A 149 8.67 3.13 -6.21
N ALA A 150 8.38 3.93 -5.18
CA ALA A 150 7.92 5.31 -5.31
C ALA A 150 9.15 6.23 -5.33
N LEU A 151 9.50 6.75 -6.50
CA LEU A 151 10.77 7.40 -6.77
C LEU A 151 10.57 8.84 -7.25
N PRO A 152 11.47 9.78 -6.96
CA PRO A 152 11.51 11.03 -7.72
C PRO A 152 11.84 10.79 -9.19
N GLN A 153 11.30 11.60 -10.09
CA GLN A 153 11.73 11.61 -11.50
C GLN A 153 13.10 12.26 -11.68
N PHE A 154 13.38 13.30 -10.89
CA PHE A 154 14.58 14.14 -11.03
C PHE A 154 15.34 14.25 -9.70
N PRO A 155 15.84 13.14 -9.13
CA PRO A 155 16.69 13.21 -7.95
C PRO A 155 18.03 13.90 -8.29
N THR A 156 18.36 14.95 -7.54
CA THR A 156 19.62 15.70 -7.69
C THR A 156 20.50 15.70 -6.44
N ASN A 157 20.03 15.07 -5.35
CA ASN A 157 20.75 14.96 -4.08
C ASN A 157 21.44 13.59 -3.93
N SER A 158 22.38 13.48 -2.98
CA SER A 158 23.16 12.26 -2.76
C SER A 158 22.33 11.05 -2.33
N LEU A 159 21.19 11.25 -1.66
CA LEU A 159 20.28 10.16 -1.29
C LEU A 159 19.51 9.60 -2.50
N MET A 160 19.59 10.30 -3.64
CA MET A 160 18.79 10.05 -4.84
C MET A 160 17.30 9.86 -4.52
N TYR A 161 16.80 10.66 -3.56
CA TYR A 161 15.46 10.50 -3.01
C TYR A 161 14.85 11.85 -2.63
N ASN A 162 13.54 11.94 -2.76
CA ASN A 162 12.72 13.03 -2.28
C ASN A 162 11.58 12.45 -1.47
N LEU A 163 11.02 13.22 -0.54
CA LEU A 163 9.81 12.79 0.14
C LEU A 163 8.66 12.77 -0.88
N THR A 164 7.95 11.64 -0.96
CA THR A 164 6.82 11.43 -1.87
C THR A 164 5.58 10.91 -1.15
N TRP A 165 5.77 10.18 -0.05
CA TRP A 165 4.73 9.60 0.81
C TRP A 165 5.15 9.66 2.29
N SER A 166 4.42 8.95 3.17
CA SER A 166 4.61 8.96 4.63
C SER A 166 6.05 8.66 5.07
N THR A 167 6.70 9.60 5.76
CA THR A 167 8.03 9.39 6.35
C THR A 167 8.00 8.32 7.44
N ASP A 168 6.93 8.26 8.23
CA ASP A 168 6.74 7.23 9.26
C ASP A 168 6.74 5.83 8.63
N GLY A 169 5.99 5.66 7.54
CA GLY A 169 5.91 4.37 6.85
C GLY A 169 7.23 3.99 6.19
N LEU A 170 7.92 4.94 5.55
CA LEU A 170 9.24 4.71 4.96
C LEU A 170 10.25 4.19 6.00
N ILE A 171 10.31 4.85 7.18
CA ILE A 171 11.20 4.44 8.26
C ILE A 171 10.75 3.09 8.85
N ASN A 172 9.44 2.86 8.97
CA ASN A 172 8.89 1.60 9.47
C ASN A 172 9.33 0.42 8.59
N GLU A 173 9.17 0.53 7.27
CA GLU A 173 9.55 -0.50 6.30
C GLU A 173 11.03 -0.87 6.36
N TYR A 174 11.90 0.12 6.57
CA TYR A 174 13.36 -0.05 6.64
C TYR A 174 13.87 -0.64 7.95
N CYS A 175 13.04 -0.65 9.01
CA CYS A 175 13.49 -1.00 10.35
C CYS A 175 12.88 -2.29 10.90
N ASN A 176 11.86 -2.86 10.26
CA ASN A 176 11.23 -4.09 10.72
C ASN A 176 11.64 -5.30 9.87
N PRO A 177 11.62 -6.51 10.44
CA PRO A 177 11.92 -7.72 9.69
C PRO A 177 10.95 -7.98 8.54
N CYS A 178 11.43 -8.68 7.51
CA CYS A 178 10.67 -8.93 6.28
C CYS A 178 10.33 -10.42 6.15
N ASP A 179 9.08 -10.75 5.80
CA ASP A 179 8.71 -12.11 5.40
C ASP A 179 9.36 -12.44 4.04
N ALA A 180 9.80 -13.69 3.88
CA ALA A 180 10.27 -14.26 2.63
C ALA A 180 10.06 -15.79 2.64
N ILE A 181 10.18 -16.42 1.46
CA ILE A 181 10.43 -17.86 1.35
C ILE A 181 11.80 -18.00 0.71
N TYR A 182 12.68 -18.79 1.34
CA TYR A 182 14.02 -19.04 0.81
C TYR A 182 14.34 -20.53 0.93
N GLU A 183 14.63 -21.12 -0.22
CA GLU A 183 14.83 -22.57 -0.39
C GLU A 183 13.64 -23.43 0.08
N GLY A 184 12.42 -22.94 -0.17
CA GLY A 184 11.16 -23.63 0.15
C GLY A 184 10.67 -23.44 1.58
N GLU A 185 11.44 -22.75 2.43
CA GLU A 185 11.09 -22.49 3.82
C GLU A 185 10.72 -21.02 4.03
N ARG A 186 9.62 -20.76 4.74
CA ARG A 186 9.27 -19.42 5.18
C ARG A 186 10.30 -18.92 6.21
N LYS A 187 10.84 -17.72 5.98
CA LYS A 187 11.88 -17.11 6.81
C LYS A 187 11.60 -15.64 7.04
N GLU A 188 12.04 -15.17 8.18
CA GLU A 188 12.19 -13.76 8.45
C GLU A 188 13.60 -13.32 8.03
N VAL A 189 13.70 -12.30 7.18
CA VAL A 189 14.97 -11.76 6.68
C VAL A 189 15.18 -10.34 7.16
N MET A 190 16.44 -9.93 7.26
CA MET A 190 16.80 -8.59 7.72
C MET A 190 16.36 -7.52 6.70
N PRO A 191 15.82 -6.38 7.17
CA PRO A 191 15.57 -5.24 6.30
C PRO A 191 16.88 -4.64 5.82
N MET A 192 16.84 -3.93 4.69
CA MET A 192 18.00 -3.33 4.01
C MET A 192 19.03 -4.36 3.51
N GLU A 193 18.81 -5.67 3.68
CA GLU A 193 19.66 -6.73 3.13
C GLU A 193 19.09 -7.29 1.82
N GLY A 194 19.77 -8.30 1.25
CA GLY A 194 19.39 -8.85 -0.05
C GLY A 194 19.61 -7.88 -1.21
N TYR A 195 20.62 -7.02 -1.11
CA TYR A 195 20.94 -6.02 -2.12
C TYR A 195 21.08 -6.65 -3.51
N GLU A 196 20.40 -6.06 -4.49
CA GLU A 196 20.53 -6.42 -5.89
C GLU A 196 20.50 -5.17 -6.77
N ARG A 197 21.00 -5.32 -8.00
CA ARG A 197 20.88 -4.33 -9.06
C ARG A 197 20.21 -4.93 -10.26
N PHE A 198 19.41 -4.13 -10.93
CA PHE A 198 18.76 -4.53 -12.17
C PHE A 198 18.54 -3.30 -13.06
N ALA A 199 18.36 -3.54 -14.36
CA ALA A 199 18.02 -2.50 -15.30
C ALA A 199 16.60 -2.71 -15.82
N LEU A 200 15.83 -1.64 -15.95
CA LEU A 200 14.52 -1.65 -16.59
C LEU A 200 14.37 -0.43 -17.49
N ASP A 201 14.13 -0.70 -18.78
CA ASP A 201 14.13 0.30 -19.87
C ASP A 201 15.41 1.14 -19.91
N GLY A 202 16.57 0.51 -19.71
CA GLY A 202 17.87 1.17 -19.75
C GLY A 202 18.22 2.00 -18.51
N VAL A 203 17.32 2.09 -17.52
CA VAL A 203 17.59 2.75 -16.23
C VAL A 203 18.05 1.70 -15.22
N GLU A 204 19.19 1.95 -14.57
CA GLU A 204 19.69 1.10 -13.49
C GLU A 204 19.02 1.46 -12.16
N TYR A 205 18.61 0.43 -11.44
CA TYR A 205 18.01 0.51 -10.13
C TYR A 205 18.72 -0.42 -9.16
N GLU A 206 18.59 -0.14 -7.87
CA GLU A 206 18.91 -1.07 -6.79
C GLU A 206 17.64 -1.50 -6.05
N ALA A 207 17.65 -2.68 -5.46
CA ALA A 207 16.57 -3.16 -4.60
C ALA A 207 17.09 -3.90 -3.38
N PHE A 208 16.35 -3.82 -2.28
CA PHE A 208 16.69 -4.43 -1.00
C PHE A 208 15.42 -4.73 -0.18
N ASN A 209 15.54 -5.67 0.76
CA ASN A 209 14.41 -6.15 1.55
C ASN A 209 13.82 -5.02 2.41
N THR A 210 12.49 -4.96 2.41
CA THR A 210 11.69 -4.05 3.22
C THR A 210 10.44 -4.77 3.70
N SER A 211 9.98 -4.43 4.89
CA SER A 211 8.86 -5.13 5.53
C SER A 211 7.50 -4.76 4.91
N GLY A 212 6.48 -5.58 5.18
CA GLY A 212 5.08 -5.28 4.85
C GLY A 212 4.64 -5.60 3.42
N GLY A 213 5.53 -5.53 2.42
CA GLY A 213 5.14 -5.57 1.01
C GLY A 213 4.57 -6.88 0.47
N LEU A 214 4.83 -8.03 1.11
CA LEU A 214 4.27 -9.33 0.68
C LEU A 214 2.81 -9.53 1.11
N GLY A 215 2.35 -8.87 2.17
CA GLY A 215 1.04 -9.16 2.76
C GLY A 215 0.87 -10.65 3.11
N ALA A 216 -0.24 -11.26 2.69
CA ALA A 216 -0.53 -12.67 2.93
C ALA A 216 0.15 -13.63 1.92
N LEU A 217 0.83 -13.12 0.90
CA LEU A 217 1.37 -13.94 -0.20
C LEU A 217 2.37 -15.00 0.28
N ALA A 218 3.18 -14.69 1.29
CA ALA A 218 4.11 -15.65 1.89
C ALA A 218 3.40 -16.84 2.55
N GLU A 219 2.28 -16.60 3.23
CA GLU A 219 1.43 -17.65 3.82
C GLU A 219 0.75 -18.49 2.72
N ILE A 220 0.32 -17.85 1.64
CA ILE A 220 -0.41 -18.53 0.55
C ILE A 220 0.51 -19.43 -0.29
N LEU A 221 1.75 -18.99 -0.51
CA LEU A 221 2.74 -19.69 -1.33
C LEU A 221 3.70 -20.56 -0.51
N GLU A 222 3.53 -20.64 0.80
CA GLU A 222 4.23 -21.60 1.64
C GLU A 222 4.06 -23.02 1.06
N ASP A 223 5.17 -23.77 1.02
CA ASP A 223 5.29 -25.09 0.38
C ASP A 223 5.01 -25.16 -1.14
N LYS A 224 4.80 -24.02 -1.83
CA LYS A 224 4.49 -23.98 -3.27
C LYS A 224 5.56 -23.33 -4.12
N VAL A 225 6.46 -22.55 -3.52
CA VAL A 225 7.52 -21.82 -4.21
C VAL A 225 8.87 -22.03 -3.53
N TYR A 226 9.93 -22.14 -4.32
CA TYR A 226 11.29 -22.28 -3.78
C TYR A 226 11.84 -20.95 -3.23
N ASN A 227 11.59 -19.82 -3.91
CA ASN A 227 11.96 -18.49 -3.42
C ASN A 227 10.84 -17.44 -3.62
N LEU A 228 10.52 -16.68 -2.58
CA LEU A 228 9.59 -15.53 -2.63
C LEU A 228 10.18 -14.36 -1.86
N ASP A 229 10.28 -13.20 -2.50
CA ASP A 229 10.74 -12.00 -1.82
C ASP A 229 10.14 -10.71 -2.39
N TYR A 230 9.92 -9.75 -1.49
CA TYR A 230 9.56 -8.36 -1.80
C TYR A 230 10.76 -7.45 -1.51
N LYS A 231 11.04 -6.52 -2.43
CA LYS A 231 12.08 -5.52 -2.23
C LYS A 231 11.63 -4.16 -2.72
N THR A 232 11.98 -3.14 -1.93
CA THR A 232 11.84 -1.75 -2.33
C THR A 232 12.91 -1.39 -3.34
N VAL A 233 12.51 -0.75 -4.44
CA VAL A 233 13.38 -0.23 -5.49
C VAL A 233 13.78 1.21 -5.18
N ARG A 234 15.06 1.53 -5.39
CA ARG A 234 15.64 2.88 -5.30
C ARG A 234 16.64 3.11 -6.43
N TYR A 235 17.07 4.35 -6.59
CA TYR A 235 18.23 4.66 -7.43
C TYR A 235 19.52 4.25 -6.73
N PRO A 236 20.58 3.86 -7.48
CA PRO A 236 21.83 3.41 -6.92
C PRO A 236 22.43 4.36 -5.88
N GLY A 237 22.87 3.81 -4.74
CA GLY A 237 23.55 4.52 -3.65
C GLY A 237 22.67 4.82 -2.42
N HIS A 238 21.35 4.78 -2.58
CA HIS A 238 20.40 5.05 -1.49
C HIS A 238 20.56 4.05 -0.32
N CYS A 239 20.59 2.75 -0.62
CA CYS A 239 20.67 1.67 0.36
C CYS A 239 21.88 1.81 1.26
N SER A 240 23.05 2.10 0.69
CA SER A 240 24.29 2.29 1.47
C SER A 240 24.19 3.47 2.42
N LEU A 241 23.65 4.61 1.95
CA LEU A 241 23.51 5.81 2.79
C LEU A 241 22.50 5.57 3.91
N MET A 242 21.38 4.90 3.62
CA MET A 242 20.40 4.55 4.63
C MET A 242 20.96 3.56 5.65
N LYS A 243 21.81 2.60 5.27
CA LYS A 243 22.49 1.71 6.24
C LYS A 243 23.38 2.50 7.20
N VAL A 244 24.09 3.51 6.73
CA VAL A 244 24.89 4.40 7.61
C VAL A 244 23.97 5.08 8.64
N LEU A 245 22.89 5.70 8.19
CA LEU A 245 21.95 6.39 9.07
C LEU A 245 21.29 5.44 10.08
N LEU A 246 20.77 4.32 9.59
CA LEU A 246 19.98 3.39 10.39
C LEU A 246 20.84 2.58 11.35
N ASN A 247 21.93 1.99 10.86
CA ASN A 247 22.68 0.97 11.60
C ASN A 247 23.91 1.55 12.31
N GLU A 248 24.70 2.38 11.63
CA GLU A 248 25.94 2.93 12.21
C GLU A 248 25.65 4.09 13.17
N LEU A 249 24.79 5.01 12.75
CA LEU A 249 24.32 6.12 13.61
C LEU A 249 23.17 5.70 14.55
N LYS A 250 22.68 4.46 14.42
CA LYS A 250 21.62 3.86 15.25
C LYS A 250 20.32 4.66 15.26
N LEU A 251 20.02 5.37 14.16
CA LEU A 251 18.78 6.14 14.04
C LEU A 251 17.54 5.24 13.89
N ASN A 252 17.71 3.96 13.54
CA ASN A 252 16.63 2.96 13.61
C ASN A 252 16.02 2.81 15.03
N LYS A 253 16.78 3.13 16.08
CA LYS A 253 16.32 3.17 17.49
C LYS A 253 15.78 4.54 17.91
N LYS A 254 15.87 5.55 17.04
CA LYS A 254 15.44 6.93 17.25
C LYS A 254 14.62 7.40 16.05
N ARG A 255 13.57 6.64 15.72
CA ARG A 255 12.77 6.82 14.50
C ARG A 255 12.17 8.23 14.39
N ASP A 256 11.71 8.80 15.51
CA ASP A 256 11.18 10.17 15.53
C ASP A 256 12.23 11.22 15.16
N LEU A 257 13.46 11.07 15.67
CA LEU A 257 14.57 11.95 15.33
C LEU A 257 14.98 11.79 13.86
N LEU A 258 15.00 10.55 13.35
CA LEU A 258 15.28 10.31 11.93
C LEU A 258 14.23 10.98 11.05
N LYS A 259 12.95 10.85 11.42
CA LYS A 259 11.84 11.50 10.73
C LYS A 259 12.02 13.01 10.71
N GLU A 260 12.27 13.64 11.85
CA GLU A 260 12.51 15.08 11.96
C GLU A 260 13.64 15.53 11.02
N ILE A 261 14.79 14.84 11.05
CA ILE A 261 15.92 15.13 10.16
C ILE A 261 15.51 15.01 8.67
N MET A 262 14.78 13.96 8.30
CA MET A 262 14.36 13.73 6.92
C MET A 262 13.34 14.78 6.45
N GLU A 263 12.36 15.13 7.27
CA GLU A 263 11.31 16.10 6.95
C GLU A 263 11.86 17.53 6.85
N ASP A 264 12.88 17.86 7.65
CA ASP A 264 13.55 19.17 7.60
C ASP A 264 14.55 19.28 6.44
N SER A 265 15.21 18.17 6.08
CA SER A 265 16.37 18.20 5.16
C SER A 265 16.06 17.74 3.74
N ILE A 266 15.07 16.88 3.53
CA ILE A 266 14.77 16.27 2.23
C ILE A 266 13.53 16.93 1.64
N PRO A 267 13.64 17.62 0.49
CA PRO A 267 12.49 18.29 -0.10
C PRO A 267 11.45 17.29 -0.61
N PHE A 268 10.18 17.63 -0.40
CA PHE A 268 9.06 16.97 -1.08
C PHE A 268 9.08 17.28 -2.59
N THR A 269 8.71 16.31 -3.42
CA THR A 269 8.48 16.54 -4.86
C THR A 269 7.15 15.94 -5.32
N PRO A 270 6.35 16.67 -6.12
CA PRO A 270 5.17 16.09 -6.79
C PRO A 270 5.52 15.33 -8.07
N GLN A 271 6.75 15.49 -8.59
CA GLN A 271 7.21 14.83 -9.82
C GLN A 271 7.85 13.48 -9.47
N ASP A 272 7.00 12.51 -9.17
CA ASP A 272 7.40 11.15 -8.85
C ASP A 272 7.06 10.17 -9.98
N VAL A 273 7.63 8.98 -9.87
CA VAL A 273 7.36 7.82 -10.71
C VAL A 273 7.22 6.62 -9.80
N VAL A 274 6.16 5.86 -9.99
CA VAL A 274 5.96 4.56 -9.38
C VAL A 274 6.39 3.49 -10.35
N LEU A 275 7.35 2.68 -9.92
CA LEU A 275 7.75 1.45 -10.59
C LEU A 275 7.07 0.25 -9.91
N VAL A 276 6.39 -0.56 -10.70
CA VAL A 276 5.90 -1.89 -10.32
C VAL A 276 6.56 -2.91 -11.22
N PHE A 277 7.28 -3.87 -10.65
CA PHE A 277 7.89 -4.96 -11.38
C PHE A 277 7.72 -6.28 -10.65
N VAL A 278 7.13 -7.26 -11.34
CA VAL A 278 6.96 -8.63 -10.87
C VAL A 278 7.69 -9.55 -11.83
N SER A 279 8.44 -10.50 -11.29
CA SER A 279 9.01 -11.60 -12.07
C SER A 279 8.70 -12.93 -11.40
N VAL A 280 8.10 -13.86 -12.15
CA VAL A 280 7.83 -15.22 -11.71
C VAL A 280 8.55 -16.20 -12.64
N SER A 281 9.32 -17.11 -12.06
CA SER A 281 9.97 -18.21 -12.77
C SER A 281 9.51 -19.56 -12.24
N GLY A 282 9.52 -20.57 -13.10
CA GLY A 282 9.07 -21.91 -12.76
C GLY A 282 8.93 -22.81 -13.98
N MET A 283 8.19 -23.90 -13.83
CA MET A 283 7.89 -24.83 -14.92
C MET A 283 6.50 -24.56 -15.50
N VAL A 284 6.39 -24.58 -16.82
CA VAL A 284 5.13 -24.57 -17.57
C VAL A 284 5.24 -25.60 -18.70
N ASN A 285 4.35 -26.59 -18.74
CA ASN A 285 4.32 -27.64 -19.76
C ASN A 285 5.70 -28.30 -19.98
N GLY A 286 6.39 -28.60 -18.88
CA GLY A 286 7.71 -29.26 -18.90
C GLY A 286 8.88 -28.37 -19.32
N ARG A 287 8.71 -27.05 -19.43
CA ARG A 287 9.77 -26.09 -19.75
C ARG A 287 9.96 -25.07 -18.63
N SER A 288 11.21 -24.70 -18.37
CA SER A 288 11.52 -23.56 -17.51
C SER A 288 11.14 -22.26 -18.22
N VAL A 289 10.33 -21.44 -17.57
CA VAL A 289 9.75 -20.21 -18.10
C VAL A 289 9.89 -19.09 -17.06
N GLN A 290 10.06 -17.86 -17.53
CA GLN A 290 9.87 -16.65 -16.74
C GLN A 290 8.74 -15.83 -17.35
N ARG A 291 7.84 -15.32 -16.52
CA ARG A 291 6.81 -14.32 -16.89
C ARG A 291 7.02 -13.09 -16.02
N SER A 292 6.90 -11.91 -16.62
CA SER A 292 7.13 -10.66 -15.92
C SER A 292 6.01 -9.66 -16.22
N TYR A 293 5.71 -8.83 -15.23
CA TYR A 293 4.80 -7.69 -15.35
C TYR A 293 5.55 -6.43 -14.92
N SER A 294 5.54 -5.39 -15.73
CA SER A 294 6.18 -4.12 -15.41
C SER A 294 5.28 -2.93 -15.74
N ARG A 295 5.29 -1.92 -14.89
CA ARG A 295 4.67 -0.61 -15.14
C ARG A 295 5.52 0.51 -14.54
N LYS A 296 5.66 1.60 -15.29
CA LYS A 296 6.15 2.89 -14.80
C LYS A 296 5.01 3.88 -14.91
N ILE A 297 4.60 4.43 -13.78
CA ILE A 297 3.44 5.30 -13.66
C ILE A 297 3.96 6.65 -13.18
N TYR A 298 3.60 7.72 -13.89
CA TYR A 298 4.06 9.07 -13.61
C TYR A 298 2.93 9.89 -12.97
N ASN A 299 3.28 11.04 -12.39
CA ASN A 299 2.30 12.02 -11.93
C ASN A 299 1.42 12.50 -13.11
N GLN A 300 0.16 12.84 -12.85
CA GLN A 300 -0.82 13.20 -13.88
C GLN A 300 -1.74 14.33 -13.39
N GLU A 301 -2.28 15.09 -14.33
CA GLU A 301 -3.35 16.05 -14.08
C GLU A 301 -4.72 15.37 -14.34
N ILE A 302 -5.63 15.44 -13.38
CA ILE A 302 -6.99 14.89 -13.49
C ILE A 302 -7.98 15.99 -13.10
N ALA A 303 -8.88 16.34 -14.02
CA ALA A 303 -9.89 17.39 -13.84
C ALA A 303 -9.30 18.71 -13.30
N GLY A 304 -8.14 19.12 -13.81
CA GLY A 304 -7.46 20.35 -13.41
C GLY A 304 -6.72 20.28 -12.07
N LYS A 305 -6.53 19.08 -11.50
CA LYS A 305 -5.74 18.86 -10.28
C LYS A 305 -4.55 17.95 -10.56
N ASP A 306 -3.38 18.33 -10.05
CA ASP A 306 -2.18 17.51 -10.11
C ASP A 306 -2.18 16.44 -9.03
N PHE A 307 -1.89 15.20 -9.44
CA PHE A 307 -1.71 14.06 -8.55
C PHE A 307 -0.36 13.39 -8.82
N THR A 308 0.34 13.04 -7.74
CA THR A 308 1.56 12.23 -7.84
C THR A 308 1.23 10.80 -8.26
N ALA A 309 2.19 10.09 -8.84
CA ALA A 309 2.07 8.68 -9.17
C ALA A 309 1.74 7.84 -7.94
N ILE A 310 2.37 8.10 -6.79
CA ILE A 310 2.08 7.35 -5.55
C ILE A 310 0.69 7.62 -5.01
N GLN A 311 0.14 8.83 -5.19
CA GLN A 311 -1.25 9.14 -4.89
C GLN A 311 -2.20 8.32 -5.75
N LEU A 312 -2.04 8.36 -7.08
CA LEU A 312 -2.94 7.70 -8.01
C LEU A 312 -2.92 6.19 -7.88
N THR A 313 -1.74 5.60 -7.72
CA THR A 313 -1.60 4.15 -7.60
C THR A 313 -2.17 3.65 -6.28
N THR A 314 -1.78 4.24 -5.15
CA THR A 314 -2.25 3.79 -3.83
C THR A 314 -3.75 4.03 -3.63
N ALA A 315 -4.23 5.25 -3.92
CA ALA A 315 -5.64 5.56 -3.78
C ALA A 315 -6.49 4.85 -4.84
N GLY A 316 -6.01 4.74 -6.08
CA GLY A 316 -6.70 4.05 -7.16
C GLY A 316 -6.90 2.57 -6.88
N ALA A 317 -5.87 1.86 -6.38
CA ALA A 317 -6.00 0.48 -5.95
C ALA A 317 -7.02 0.31 -4.82
N ALA A 318 -6.97 1.17 -3.80
CA ALA A 318 -7.92 1.15 -2.69
C ALA A 318 -9.36 1.41 -3.14
N CYS A 319 -9.57 2.41 -4.00
CA CYS A 319 -10.87 2.70 -4.59
C CYS A 319 -11.38 1.55 -5.46
N ALA A 320 -10.48 0.88 -6.20
CA ALA A 320 -10.84 -0.25 -7.03
C ALA A 320 -11.36 -1.43 -6.19
N VAL A 321 -10.69 -1.78 -5.08
CA VAL A 321 -11.16 -2.88 -4.22
C VAL A 321 -12.44 -2.52 -3.46
N ILE A 322 -12.60 -1.26 -3.01
CA ILE A 322 -13.87 -0.75 -2.47
C ILE A 322 -14.99 -0.90 -3.49
N ASP A 323 -14.72 -0.59 -4.75
CA ASP A 323 -15.70 -0.67 -5.84
C ASP A 323 -16.04 -2.11 -6.23
N LEU A 324 -15.06 -3.01 -6.21
CA LEU A 324 -15.29 -4.45 -6.37
C LEU A 324 -16.14 -5.02 -5.22
N HIS A 325 -15.85 -4.63 -3.99
CA HIS A 325 -16.65 -5.00 -2.82
C HIS A 325 -18.09 -4.47 -2.95
N ALA A 326 -18.26 -3.19 -3.30
CA ALA A 326 -19.58 -2.59 -3.49
C ALA A 326 -20.42 -3.28 -4.57
N LYS A 327 -19.76 -3.90 -5.57
CA LYS A 327 -20.36 -4.70 -6.64
C LYS A 327 -20.57 -6.18 -6.28
N GLY A 328 -20.25 -6.59 -5.04
CA GLY A 328 -20.42 -7.97 -4.57
C GLY A 328 -19.40 -8.96 -5.15
N LYS A 329 -18.24 -8.48 -5.63
CA LYS A 329 -17.17 -9.32 -6.18
C LYS A 329 -16.18 -9.81 -5.14
N LEU A 330 -16.24 -9.30 -3.91
CA LEU A 330 -15.40 -9.69 -2.79
C LEU A 330 -16.25 -10.26 -1.64
N PRO A 331 -15.68 -11.08 -0.75
CA PRO A 331 -16.41 -11.59 0.41
C PRO A 331 -16.99 -10.45 1.26
N ALA A 332 -18.23 -10.62 1.71
CA ALA A 332 -18.95 -9.59 2.47
C ALA A 332 -18.67 -9.63 3.99
N SER A 333 -17.96 -10.65 4.48
CA SER A 333 -17.69 -10.86 5.91
C SER A 333 -16.32 -11.49 6.14
N GLY A 334 -15.72 -11.21 7.30
CA GLY A 334 -14.46 -11.80 7.72
C GLY A 334 -13.24 -11.12 7.10
N PHE A 335 -12.08 -11.78 7.22
CA PHE A 335 -10.83 -11.27 6.68
C PHE A 335 -10.72 -11.53 5.18
N VAL A 336 -10.55 -10.48 4.39
CA VAL A 336 -10.36 -10.53 2.94
C VAL A 336 -8.91 -10.25 2.62
N ARG A 337 -8.26 -11.17 1.91
CA ARG A 337 -6.86 -11.05 1.49
C ARG A 337 -6.79 -10.32 0.16
N GLN A 338 -5.61 -9.78 -0.15
CA GLN A 338 -5.34 -9.18 -1.45
C GLN A 338 -5.57 -10.21 -2.56
N GLU A 339 -5.10 -11.44 -2.35
CA GLU A 339 -5.16 -12.56 -3.29
C GLU A 339 -6.57 -13.11 -3.53
N ASP A 340 -7.56 -12.71 -2.73
CA ASP A 340 -8.98 -12.99 -2.99
C ASP A 340 -9.56 -12.07 -4.09
N VAL A 341 -8.82 -11.04 -4.50
CA VAL A 341 -9.16 -10.17 -5.62
C VAL A 341 -8.70 -10.79 -6.93
N GLU A 342 -9.61 -10.98 -7.88
CA GLU A 342 -9.25 -11.36 -9.24
C GLU A 342 -8.55 -10.20 -9.96
N PHE A 343 -7.31 -10.39 -10.39
CA PHE A 343 -6.50 -9.36 -11.04
C PHE A 343 -7.19 -8.75 -12.26
N LYS A 344 -7.85 -9.59 -13.07
CA LYS A 344 -8.63 -9.13 -14.24
C LYS A 344 -9.74 -8.16 -13.84
N ASP A 345 -10.39 -8.36 -12.70
CA ASP A 345 -11.45 -7.48 -12.23
C ASP A 345 -10.89 -6.17 -11.66
N LEU A 346 -9.74 -6.24 -10.98
CA LEU A 346 -9.02 -5.06 -10.50
C LEU A 346 -8.53 -4.19 -11.64
N ILE A 347 -7.77 -4.72 -12.59
CA ILE A 347 -7.10 -3.92 -13.65
C ILE A 347 -8.10 -3.30 -14.64
N ASN A 348 -9.26 -3.93 -14.82
CA ASN A 348 -10.37 -3.37 -15.62
C ASN A 348 -11.30 -2.46 -14.81
N ASN A 349 -11.04 -2.27 -13.52
CA ASN A 349 -11.81 -1.32 -12.70
C ASN A 349 -11.47 0.12 -13.12
N ARG A 350 -12.48 1.00 -13.13
CA ARG A 350 -12.33 2.43 -13.46
C ARG A 350 -11.27 3.15 -12.60
N PHE A 351 -11.06 2.71 -11.37
CA PHE A 351 -10.08 3.32 -10.46
C PHE A 351 -8.66 2.77 -10.64
N ALA A 352 -8.49 1.67 -11.38
CA ALA A 352 -7.19 1.10 -11.70
C ALA A 352 -6.64 1.55 -13.06
N VAL A 353 -7.30 2.49 -13.74
CA VAL A 353 -6.89 3.01 -15.05
C VAL A 353 -5.46 3.55 -15.05
N TYR A 354 -4.95 4.00 -13.91
CA TYR A 354 -3.59 4.53 -13.74
C TYR A 354 -2.48 3.47 -13.86
N TYR A 355 -2.83 2.19 -13.86
CA TYR A 355 -1.90 1.07 -14.05
C TYR A 355 -1.79 0.61 -15.50
N ASN A 356 -2.59 1.18 -16.42
CA ASN A 356 -2.69 0.75 -17.82
C ASN A 356 -1.70 1.45 -18.75
#